data_AF-A0A5P1EYK4-F1
#
_entry.id   AF-A0A5P1EYK4-F1
#
_cell.length_a   1.000
_cell.length_b   1.000
_cell.length_c   1.000
_cell.angle_alpha   90.00
_cell.angle_beta   90.00
_cell.angle_gamma   90.00
#
_symmetry.space_group_name_H-M   'P 1'
#
loop_
_entity.id
_entity.type
_entity.pdbx_description
1 polymer ?
#
loop_
_entity_poly.entity_id
_entity_poly.type
_entity_poly.pdbx_seq_one_letter_code
_entity_poly.pdbx_strand_id
1 'polypeptide(L)'
;MEKSDRRLRVLIKGMSGLKEKLRAEQRWAIRNVAIRTHKIKSMASPTTAAPKREKDPMKRIVVTGMGAVSVFGNEVDHFYSKLLEGQSGVCMIDKFDASTFGVRFAAQIRGFSSDGYIAKKRDNRLDDCWRYCLVAGSKALENASLGPDVLRKVC
;
A
#
# COMPACT_ATOMS: atom_id res chain seq x y z
N MET A 1 72.79 -18.59 10.93
CA MET A 1 71.65 -19.54 10.93
C MET A 1 70.76 -19.39 12.17
N GLU A 2 70.48 -18.17 12.67
CA GLU A 2 69.59 -18.01 13.86
C GLU A 2 68.81 -16.68 13.94
N LYS A 3 69.17 -15.64 13.15
CA LYS A 3 68.51 -14.31 13.22
C LYS A 3 67.29 -14.14 12.30
N SER A 4 67.17 -14.85 11.18
CA SER A 4 65.98 -14.77 10.29
C SER A 4 64.77 -15.53 10.81
N ASP A 5 64.99 -16.59 11.58
CA ASP A 5 63.91 -17.47 12.04
C ASP A 5 63.16 -16.89 13.27
N ARG A 6 63.83 -16.05 14.06
CA ARG A 6 63.18 -15.27 15.13
C ARG A 6 62.26 -14.17 14.58
N ARG A 7 62.58 -13.57 13.42
CA ARG A 7 61.73 -12.52 12.81
C ARG A 7 60.43 -13.09 12.24
N LEU A 8 60.48 -14.27 11.63
CA LEU A 8 59.27 -14.95 11.11
C LEU A 8 58.35 -15.45 12.23
N ARG A 9 58.90 -15.95 13.36
CA ARG A 9 58.08 -16.35 14.51
C ARG A 9 57.36 -15.17 15.19
N VAL A 10 57.97 -13.98 15.27
CA VAL A 10 57.32 -12.79 15.85
C VAL A 10 56.18 -12.30 14.96
N LEU A 11 56.34 -12.33 13.64
CA LEU A 11 55.30 -11.95 12.67
C LEU A 11 54.07 -12.89 12.72
N ILE A 12 54.30 -14.21 12.82
CA ILE A 12 53.21 -15.19 12.91
C ILE A 12 52.46 -15.07 14.25
N LYS A 13 53.16 -14.78 15.36
CA LYS A 13 52.55 -14.59 16.69
C LYS A 13 51.76 -13.27 16.80
N GLY A 14 52.13 -12.25 16.03
CA GLY A 14 51.37 -11.00 15.91
C GLY A 14 50.04 -11.17 15.14
N MET A 15 50.04 -12.02 14.10
CA MET A 15 48.85 -12.28 13.29
C MET A 15 47.80 -13.16 13.99
N SER A 16 48.21 -14.03 14.92
CA SER A 16 47.25 -14.80 15.75
C SER A 16 46.50 -13.91 16.75
N GLY A 17 47.21 -12.96 17.39
CA GLY A 17 46.60 -12.00 18.29
C GLY A 17 45.66 -11.01 17.60
N LEU A 18 45.95 -10.65 16.34
CA LEU A 18 45.06 -9.79 15.55
C LEU A 18 43.78 -10.52 15.13
N LYS A 19 43.85 -11.83 14.84
CA LYS A 19 42.67 -12.66 14.54
C LYS A 19 41.78 -12.89 15.77
N GLU A 20 42.37 -13.00 16.96
CA GLU A 20 41.61 -13.09 18.22
C GLU A 20 40.95 -11.76 18.59
N LYS A 21 41.63 -10.62 18.38
CA LYS A 21 41.04 -9.29 18.57
C LYS A 21 39.89 -9.04 17.58
N LEU A 22 40.05 -9.38 16.30
CA LEU A 22 38.96 -9.26 15.32
C LEU A 22 37.78 -10.16 15.65
N ARG A 23 38.02 -11.39 16.14
CA ARG A 23 36.94 -12.28 16.62
C ARG A 23 36.30 -11.78 17.90
N ALA A 24 37.04 -11.13 18.80
CA ALA A 24 36.49 -10.53 20.02
C ALA A 24 35.63 -9.30 19.71
N GLU A 25 36.07 -8.43 18.79
CA GLU A 25 35.29 -7.29 18.31
C GLU A 25 34.06 -7.73 17.51
N GLN A 26 34.17 -8.75 16.66
CA GLN A 26 33.00 -9.28 15.97
C GLN A 26 32.01 -9.97 16.93
N ARG A 27 32.49 -10.65 17.97
CA ARG A 27 31.62 -11.23 19.03
C ARG A 27 30.98 -10.15 19.89
N TRP A 28 31.66 -9.02 20.14
CA TRP A 28 31.09 -7.85 20.81
C TRP A 28 30.02 -7.17 19.95
N ALA A 29 30.28 -7.00 18.66
CA ALA A 29 29.33 -6.41 17.72
C ALA A 29 28.05 -7.25 17.60
N ILE A 30 28.16 -8.58 17.55
CA ILE A 30 27.01 -9.49 17.46
C ILE A 30 26.23 -9.53 18.80
N ARG A 31 26.90 -9.40 19.96
CA ARG A 31 26.23 -9.38 21.27
C ARG A 31 25.41 -8.12 21.54
N ASN A 32 25.78 -6.98 20.93
CA ASN A 32 25.13 -5.69 21.17
C ASN A 32 24.03 -5.34 20.15
N VAL A 33 23.75 -6.22 19.17
CA VAL A 33 22.51 -6.16 18.38
C VAL A 33 21.38 -6.75 19.24
N ALA A 34 21.07 -6.07 20.34
CA ALA A 34 19.81 -6.22 21.02
C ALA A 34 18.76 -5.62 20.08
N ILE A 35 18.13 -6.47 19.26
CA ILE A 35 16.90 -6.13 18.56
C ILE A 35 15.95 -5.65 19.65
N ARG A 36 15.74 -4.33 19.73
CA ARG A 36 14.64 -3.75 20.50
C ARG A 36 13.37 -4.26 19.84
N THR A 37 12.92 -5.44 20.26
CA THR A 37 11.56 -5.88 20.07
C THR A 37 10.71 -4.90 20.86
N HIS A 38 10.31 -3.80 20.22
CA HIS A 38 9.19 -3.03 20.69
C HIS A 38 8.04 -4.01 20.74
N LYS A 39 7.68 -4.44 21.95
CA LYS A 39 6.46 -5.19 22.21
C LYS A 39 5.34 -4.26 21.76
N ILE A 40 4.86 -4.45 20.53
CA ILE A 40 3.64 -3.81 20.05
C ILE A 40 2.56 -4.37 20.96
N LYS A 41 2.22 -3.61 22.01
CA LYS A 41 0.97 -3.84 22.73
C LYS A 41 -0.11 -3.67 21.68
N SER A 42 -0.76 -4.75 21.28
CA SER A 42 -2.07 -4.67 20.66
C SER A 42 -2.96 -3.90 21.61
N MET A 43 -3.16 -2.61 21.34
CA MET A 43 -4.29 -1.92 21.94
C MET A 43 -5.51 -2.55 21.29
N ALA A 44 -6.19 -3.42 22.04
CA ALA A 44 -7.59 -3.65 21.77
C ALA A 44 -8.23 -2.25 21.78
N SER A 45 -8.65 -1.76 20.61
CA SER A 45 -9.53 -0.59 20.56
C SER A 45 -10.64 -0.86 21.56
N PRO A 46 -10.92 0.04 22.51
CA PRO A 46 -12.13 -0.11 23.29
C PRO A 46 -13.27 -0.28 22.28
N THR A 47 -14.09 -1.32 22.46
CA THR A 47 -15.37 -1.44 21.78
C THR A 47 -16.23 -0.28 22.28
N THR A 48 -15.97 0.90 21.72
CA THR A 48 -16.73 2.11 21.99
C THR A 48 -18.14 1.83 21.52
N ALA A 49 -19.11 1.91 22.42
CA ALA A 49 -20.51 1.87 22.07
C ALA A 49 -20.77 2.78 20.86
N ALA A 50 -21.64 2.35 19.95
CA ALA A 50 -21.88 3.06 18.69
C ALA A 50 -22.00 4.57 18.93
N PRO A 51 -21.24 5.41 18.19
CA PRO A 51 -21.19 6.84 18.45
C PRO A 51 -22.60 7.41 18.42
N LYS A 52 -22.99 8.08 19.51
CA LYS A 52 -24.31 8.71 19.61
C LYS A 52 -24.44 9.73 18.48
N ARG A 53 -25.52 9.64 17.70
CA ARG A 53 -25.78 10.52 16.55
C ARG A 53 -25.56 11.98 16.95
N GLU A 54 -24.60 12.64 16.29
CA GLU A 54 -24.31 14.05 16.48
C GLU A 54 -25.54 14.89 16.10
N LYS A 55 -25.96 15.77 17.01
CA LYS A 55 -27.16 16.60 16.87
C LYS A 55 -26.83 17.99 16.35
N ASP A 56 -25.61 18.46 16.60
CA ASP A 56 -25.16 19.78 16.17
C ASP A 56 -25.06 19.84 14.63
N PRO A 57 -25.85 20.70 13.95
CA PRO A 57 -25.84 20.79 12.50
C PRO A 57 -24.46 21.12 11.91
N MET A 58 -23.60 21.84 12.65
CA MET A 58 -22.25 22.22 12.18
C MET A 58 -21.23 21.10 12.29
N LYS A 59 -21.50 20.09 13.13
CA LYS A 59 -20.63 18.92 13.32
C LYS A 59 -21.12 17.70 12.54
N ARG A 60 -22.30 17.78 11.93
CA ARG A 60 -22.89 16.67 11.17
C ARG A 60 -22.23 16.56 9.81
N ILE A 61 -21.64 15.39 9.58
CA ILE A 61 -21.06 15.01 8.30
C ILE A 61 -22.08 14.15 7.56
N VAL A 62 -22.28 14.45 6.28
CA VAL A 62 -23.14 13.69 5.37
C VAL A 62 -22.35 13.32 4.12
N VAL A 63 -22.71 12.21 3.49
CA VAL A 63 -22.20 11.84 2.17
C VAL A 63 -23.10 12.51 1.14
N THR A 64 -22.54 13.44 0.36
CA THR A 64 -23.29 14.23 -0.62
C THR A 64 -23.18 13.69 -2.04
N GLY A 65 -22.13 12.93 -2.34
CA GLY A 65 -21.96 12.30 -3.64
C GLY A 65 -21.08 11.06 -3.56
N MET A 66 -21.26 10.17 -4.52
CA MET A 66 -20.55 8.91 -4.62
C MET A 66 -20.02 8.71 -6.03
N GLY A 67 -18.87 8.06 -6.14
CA GLY A 67 -18.27 7.65 -7.39
C GLY A 67 -17.54 6.34 -7.18
N ALA A 68 -17.71 5.39 -8.09
CA ALA A 68 -17.13 4.06 -7.98
C ALA A 68 -16.65 3.57 -9.34
N VAL A 69 -15.48 2.94 -9.34
CA VAL A 69 -14.96 2.19 -10.49
C VAL A 69 -14.77 0.75 -9.99
N SER A 70 -15.51 -0.17 -10.59
CA SER A 70 -15.62 -1.56 -10.16
C SER A 70 -15.59 -2.52 -11.35
N VAL A 71 -15.59 -3.81 -11.07
CA VAL A 71 -15.75 -4.87 -12.10
C VAL A 71 -17.04 -4.76 -12.90
N PHE A 72 -18.07 -4.13 -12.35
CA PHE A 72 -19.34 -3.90 -13.03
C PHE A 72 -19.36 -2.58 -13.83
N GLY A 73 -18.24 -1.85 -13.88
CA GLY A 73 -18.12 -0.60 -14.60
C GLY A 73 -17.87 0.60 -13.70
N ASN A 74 -18.04 1.79 -14.28
CA ASN A 74 -17.72 3.08 -13.68
C ASN A 74 -18.96 3.85 -13.18
N GLU A 75 -20.16 3.27 -13.28
CA GLU A 75 -21.43 3.88 -12.85
C GLU A 75 -21.90 3.31 -11.51
N VAL A 76 -22.25 4.21 -10.58
CA VAL A 76 -22.64 3.83 -9.20
C VAL A 76 -23.99 3.11 -9.18
N ASP A 77 -24.96 3.56 -9.97
CA ASP A 77 -26.29 2.94 -10.03
C ASP A 77 -26.23 1.53 -10.60
N HIS A 78 -25.41 1.33 -11.63
CA HIS A 78 -25.19 0.00 -12.21
C HIS A 78 -24.48 -0.92 -11.21
N PHE A 79 -23.44 -0.43 -10.55
CA PHE A 79 -22.75 -1.16 -9.49
C PHE A 79 -23.72 -1.59 -8.37
N TYR A 80 -24.56 -0.66 -7.89
CA TYR A 80 -25.53 -0.94 -6.83
C TYR A 80 -26.59 -1.97 -7.25
N SER A 81 -27.13 -1.82 -8.46
CA SER A 81 -28.11 -2.77 -9.02
C SER A 81 -27.54 -4.19 -9.11
N LYS A 82 -26.29 -4.32 -9.55
CA LYS A 82 -25.59 -5.62 -9.65
C LYS A 82 -25.35 -6.27 -8.29
N LEU A 83 -25.09 -5.46 -7.26
CA LEU A 83 -24.99 -5.95 -5.88
C LEU A 83 -26.34 -6.47 -5.36
N LEU A 84 -27.43 -5.75 -5.63
CA LEU A 84 -28.78 -6.19 -5.25
C LEU A 84 -29.19 -7.48 -5.96
N GLU A 85 -28.77 -7.66 -7.21
CA GLU A 85 -28.95 -8.89 -7.99
C GLU A 85 -28.05 -10.05 -7.52
N GLY A 86 -27.09 -9.79 -6.63
CA GLY A 86 -26.13 -10.79 -6.15
C GLY A 86 -25.17 -11.29 -7.23
N GLN A 87 -24.88 -10.48 -8.25
CA GLN A 87 -23.98 -10.88 -9.32
C GLN A 87 -22.53 -10.92 -8.82
N SER A 88 -21.79 -11.95 -9.22
CA SER A 88 -20.34 -12.04 -8.96
C SER A 88 -19.56 -11.52 -10.18
N GLY A 89 -18.60 -10.63 -9.94
CA GLY A 89 -17.67 -10.14 -10.98
C GLY A 89 -16.37 -10.95 -11.08
N VAL A 90 -16.28 -12.09 -10.39
CA VAL A 90 -15.09 -12.95 -10.41
C VAL A 90 -15.05 -13.75 -11.70
N CYS A 91 -13.93 -13.67 -12.40
CA CYS A 91 -13.70 -14.39 -13.65
C CYS A 91 -12.26 -14.90 -13.71
N MET A 92 -11.96 -15.75 -14.69
CA MET A 92 -10.58 -16.17 -14.96
C MET A 92 -9.74 -14.95 -15.34
N ILE A 93 -8.48 -14.96 -14.88
CA ILE A 93 -7.52 -13.89 -15.17
C ILE A 93 -7.23 -13.87 -16.67
N ASP A 94 -7.41 -12.71 -17.29
CA ASP A 94 -7.21 -12.45 -18.73
C ASP A 94 -6.14 -11.37 -19.01
N LYS A 95 -5.79 -10.54 -18.00
CA LYS A 95 -4.73 -9.53 -18.13
C LYS A 95 -3.33 -10.14 -18.31
N PHE A 96 -3.10 -11.35 -17.82
CA PHE A 96 -1.81 -12.04 -17.92
C PHE A 96 -2.01 -13.56 -17.89
N ASP A 97 -0.99 -14.32 -18.33
CA ASP A 97 -1.02 -15.78 -18.24
C ASP A 97 -0.88 -16.22 -16.77
N ALA A 98 -2.00 -16.67 -16.20
CA ALA A 98 -2.08 -17.13 -14.83
C ALA A 98 -1.82 -18.65 -14.66
N SER A 99 -1.42 -19.37 -15.72
CA SER A 99 -1.30 -20.84 -15.71
C SER A 99 -0.36 -21.39 -14.63
N THR A 100 0.73 -20.67 -14.35
CA THR A 100 1.76 -21.03 -13.37
C THR A 100 1.39 -20.72 -11.92
N PHE A 101 0.31 -19.97 -11.69
CA PHE A 101 -0.13 -19.58 -10.36
C PHE A 101 -1.18 -20.55 -9.80
N GLY A 102 -1.17 -20.73 -8.48
CA GLY A 102 -2.18 -21.55 -7.78
C GLY A 102 -3.57 -20.91 -7.74
N VAL A 103 -3.65 -19.58 -7.89
CA VAL A 103 -4.91 -18.83 -7.99
C VAL A 103 -5.01 -18.24 -9.40
N ARG A 104 -6.11 -18.53 -10.09
CA ARG A 104 -6.30 -18.19 -11.51
C ARG A 104 -7.55 -17.36 -11.79
N PHE A 105 -8.27 -16.98 -10.74
CA PHE A 105 -9.49 -16.20 -10.81
C PHE A 105 -9.29 -14.87 -10.07
N ALA A 106 -9.86 -13.81 -10.63
CA ALA A 106 -9.85 -12.48 -10.02
C ALA A 106 -11.07 -11.67 -10.49
N ALA A 107 -11.41 -10.64 -9.72
CA ALA A 107 -12.39 -9.64 -10.12
C ALA A 107 -11.67 -8.54 -10.91
N GLN A 108 -11.60 -8.68 -12.24
CA GLN A 108 -10.87 -7.75 -13.10
C GLN A 108 -11.79 -6.67 -13.67
N ILE A 109 -11.35 -5.42 -13.62
CA ILE A 109 -12.05 -4.29 -14.24
C ILE A 109 -11.79 -4.33 -15.75
N ARG A 110 -12.86 -4.50 -16.53
CA ARG A 110 -12.83 -4.59 -18.00
C ARG A 110 -13.45 -3.33 -18.61
N GLY A 111 -12.96 -2.94 -19.79
CA GLY A 111 -13.54 -1.82 -20.55
C GLY A 111 -13.45 -0.47 -19.83
N PHE A 112 -12.45 -0.27 -18.99
CA PHE A 112 -12.23 1.02 -18.33
C PHE A 112 -11.79 2.07 -19.36
N SER A 113 -12.50 3.20 -19.41
CA SER A 113 -12.07 4.40 -20.12
C SER A 113 -11.91 5.56 -19.13
N SER A 114 -10.80 6.28 -19.28
CA SER A 114 -10.47 7.52 -18.58
C SER A 114 -10.76 8.76 -19.44
N ASP A 115 -11.37 8.59 -20.61
CA ASP A 115 -11.68 9.67 -21.54
C ASP A 115 -12.57 10.73 -20.88
N GLY A 116 -12.21 12.00 -21.06
CA GLY A 116 -12.92 13.14 -20.45
C GLY A 116 -12.48 13.50 -19.03
N TYR A 117 -11.91 12.56 -18.28
CA TYR A 117 -11.46 12.80 -16.89
C TYR A 117 -9.96 13.08 -16.79
N ILE A 118 -9.15 12.36 -17.57
CA ILE A 118 -7.69 12.46 -17.53
C ILE A 118 -7.17 12.89 -18.91
N ALA A 119 -6.28 13.89 -18.94
CA ALA A 119 -5.61 14.26 -20.18
C ALA A 119 -4.73 13.10 -20.69
N LYS A 120 -4.85 12.74 -21.97
CA LYS A 120 -4.14 11.60 -22.61
C LYS A 120 -2.63 11.54 -22.30
N LYS A 121 -1.96 12.68 -22.21
CA LYS A 121 -0.53 12.77 -21.88
C LYS A 121 -0.20 12.27 -20.46
N ARG A 122 -1.13 12.47 -19.51
CA ARG A 122 -1.00 12.00 -18.12
C ARG A 122 -1.52 10.58 -17.96
N ASP A 123 -2.54 10.20 -18.71
CA ASP A 123 -3.16 8.88 -18.64
C ASP A 123 -2.15 7.74 -18.82
N ASN A 124 -1.30 7.81 -19.85
CA ASN A 124 -0.28 6.79 -20.12
C ASN A 124 0.87 6.76 -19.10
N ARG A 125 0.97 7.75 -18.21
CA ARG A 125 2.00 7.82 -17.15
C ARG A 125 1.48 7.33 -15.80
N LEU A 126 0.17 7.09 -15.68
CA LEU A 126 -0.48 6.71 -14.44
C LEU A 126 -0.72 5.20 -14.41
N ASP A 127 -0.48 4.60 -13.25
CA ASP A 127 -0.87 3.22 -13.00
C ASP A 127 -2.41 3.06 -13.05
N ASP A 128 -2.87 1.84 -13.32
CA ASP A 128 -4.31 1.48 -13.33
C ASP A 128 -5.01 1.97 -12.05
N CYS A 129 -4.40 1.79 -10.86
CA CYS A 129 -5.03 2.18 -9.60
C CYS A 129 -5.28 3.69 -9.50
N TRP A 130 -4.31 4.50 -9.95
CA TRP A 130 -4.44 5.96 -9.93
C TRP A 130 -5.49 6.43 -10.92
N ARG A 131 -5.56 5.81 -12.11
CA ARG A 131 -6.58 6.11 -13.10
C ARG A 131 -7.98 5.83 -12.56
N TYR A 132 -8.17 4.70 -11.86
CA TYR A 132 -9.45 4.38 -11.22
C TYR A 132 -9.83 5.40 -10.14
N CYS A 133 -8.89 5.76 -9.26
CA CYS A 133 -9.12 6.74 -8.20
C CYS A 133 -9.49 8.13 -8.74
N LEU A 134 -8.82 8.59 -9.79
CA LEU A 134 -9.10 9.90 -10.39
C LEU A 134 -10.50 9.94 -11.01
N VAL A 135 -10.86 8.92 -11.80
CA VAL A 135 -12.20 8.84 -12.41
C VAL A 135 -13.28 8.72 -11.33
N ALA A 136 -13.10 7.85 -10.33
CA ALA A 136 -14.06 7.71 -9.23
C ALA A 136 -14.23 9.01 -8.43
N GLY A 137 -13.13 9.69 -8.13
CA GLY A 137 -13.14 10.97 -7.42
C GLY A 137 -13.86 12.07 -8.21
N SER A 138 -13.56 12.20 -9.51
CA SER A 138 -14.24 13.15 -10.38
C SER A 138 -15.75 12.88 -10.46
N LYS A 139 -16.15 11.62 -10.63
CA LYS A 139 -17.58 11.24 -10.62
C LYS A 139 -18.27 11.55 -9.29
N ALA A 140 -17.58 11.36 -8.16
CA ALA A 140 -18.12 11.70 -6.86
C ALA A 140 -18.38 13.21 -6.71
N LEU A 141 -17.48 14.05 -7.24
CA LEU A 141 -17.64 15.50 -7.25
C LEU A 141 -18.78 15.96 -8.16
N GLU A 142 -18.89 15.34 -9.34
CA GLU A 142 -20.01 15.56 -10.28
C GLU A 142 -21.35 15.18 -9.63
N ASN A 143 -21.42 14.01 -8.99
CA ASN A 143 -22.62 13.54 -8.29
C ASN A 143 -23.00 14.45 -7.11
N ALA A 144 -22.00 14.97 -6.38
CA ALA A 144 -22.21 15.94 -5.31
C ALA A 144 -22.57 17.35 -5.83
N SER A 145 -22.55 17.58 -7.15
CA SER A 145 -22.76 18.89 -7.78
C SER A 145 -21.84 19.99 -7.19
N LEU A 146 -20.62 19.62 -6.81
CA LEU A 146 -19.65 20.54 -6.22
C LEU A 146 -18.87 21.25 -7.33
N GLY A 147 -19.21 22.52 -7.56
CA GLY A 147 -18.51 23.35 -8.54
C GLY A 147 -17.07 23.69 -8.17
N PRO A 148 -16.24 24.13 -9.14
CA PRO A 148 -14.82 24.47 -8.92
C PRO A 148 -14.63 25.60 -7.91
N ASP A 149 -15.62 26.48 -7.75
CA ASP A 149 -15.59 27.57 -6.77
C ASP A 149 -15.68 27.08 -5.32
N VAL A 150 -16.38 25.97 -5.10
CA VAL A 150 -16.51 25.36 -3.76
C VAL A 150 -15.22 24.62 -3.42
N LEU A 151 -14.63 23.91 -4.40
CA LEU A 151 -13.38 23.17 -4.20
C LEU A 151 -12.20 24.09 -3.83
N ARG A 152 -12.12 25.29 -4.43
CA ARG A 152 -11.07 26.28 -4.14
C ARG A 152 -11.08 26.83 -2.70
N LYS A 153 -12.17 26.67 -1.96
CA LYS A 153 -12.27 27.12 -0.57
C LYS A 153 -11.87 26.03 0.43
N VAL A 154 -11.79 24.78 -0.02
CA VAL A 154 -11.52 23.61 0.83
C VAL A 154 -10.06 23.14 0.69
N CYS A 155 -9.45 23.32 -0.49
CA CYS A 155 -8.03 23.08 -0.75
C CYS A 155 -7.21 24.37 -0.64
#